data_AF-X0V3G8-F1
#
_entry.id   AF-X0V3G8-F1
#
_cell.length_a   1.000
_cell.length_b   1.000
_cell.length_c   1.000
_cell.angle_alpha   90.00
_cell.angle_beta   90.00
_cell.angle_gamma   90.00
#
_symmetry.space_group_name_H-M   'P 1'
#
loop_
_entity.id
_entity.type
_entity.pdbx_description
1 polymer ?
#
loop_
_entity_poly.entity_id
_entity_poly.type
_entity_poly.pdbx_seq_one_letter_code
_entity_poly.pdbx_strand_id
1 'polypeptide(L)'
;TVLARFWEAQAAVQQLPNTGMVVINDIATLDNIHPPNKQDVGNRLAMLALKNNYGRTDLVADSPEFDSLQLAGEKLVVTFKNTGGDLITRDGKPPNHFEIIGPGVHNFLPAQAEIDGDTVVLSAEGVDAPTAFRFAWDKSAEPNLTGGTGLPVGACRAGEVPDYLSRHSLGQEYKLVYELDLNELENPIHYSIDQSDDISDFDRIGYLVELESSAYGNQALFVSMDAFTDDIKKIAIPQFSADASFQQSVENVESYSTVPSLIHKNIEG
;
A
#
# COMPACT_ATOMS: atom_id res chain seq x y z
N THR A 1 2.77 5.15 -6.97
CA THR A 1 2.93 6.35 -7.80
C THR A 1 2.75 7.61 -6.95
N VAL A 2 3.41 8.73 -7.24
CA VAL A 2 3.27 9.99 -6.47
C VAL A 2 1.96 10.72 -6.81
N LEU A 3 1.49 10.60 -8.05
CA LEU A 3 0.36 11.38 -8.56
C LEU A 3 -0.96 11.10 -7.83
N ALA A 4 -1.25 9.84 -7.48
CA ALA A 4 -2.46 9.51 -6.73
C ALA A 4 -2.52 10.16 -5.34
N ARG A 5 -1.36 10.38 -4.70
CA ARG A 5 -1.30 11.13 -3.43
C ARG A 5 -1.61 12.62 -3.62
N PHE A 6 -1.29 13.20 -4.78
CA PHE A 6 -1.70 14.58 -5.11
C PHE A 6 -3.21 14.67 -5.31
N TRP A 7 -3.83 13.67 -5.96
CA TRP A 7 -5.29 13.61 -6.10
C TRP A 7 -6.01 13.50 -4.75
N GLU A 8 -5.51 12.66 -3.83
CA GLU A 8 -6.02 12.63 -2.45
C GLU A 8 -5.87 13.98 -1.74
N ALA A 9 -4.71 14.63 -1.89
CA ALA A 9 -4.49 15.95 -1.30
C ALA A 9 -5.44 17.01 -1.87
N GLN A 10 -5.76 16.96 -3.16
CA GLN A 10 -6.76 17.82 -3.80
C GLN A 10 -8.17 17.53 -3.25
N ALA A 11 -8.54 16.26 -3.11
CA ALA A 11 -9.83 15.85 -2.53
C ALA A 11 -9.98 16.34 -1.08
N ALA A 12 -8.91 16.28 -0.29
CA ALA A 12 -8.90 16.72 1.10
C ALA A 12 -9.20 18.23 1.28
N VAL A 13 -8.95 19.07 0.26
CA VAL A 13 -9.26 20.51 0.31
C VAL A 13 -10.76 20.75 0.45
N GLN A 14 -11.62 19.80 0.05
CA GLN A 14 -13.08 19.91 0.21
C GLN A 14 -13.55 19.94 1.68
N GLN A 15 -12.67 19.66 2.65
CA GLN A 15 -12.95 19.86 4.07
C GLN A 15 -13.08 21.35 4.45
N LEU A 16 -12.60 22.26 3.58
CA LEU A 16 -12.74 23.70 3.78
C LEU A 16 -14.14 24.18 3.35
N PRO A 17 -14.73 25.16 4.07
CA PRO A 17 -16.04 25.69 3.72
C PRO A 17 -16.05 26.29 2.31
N ASN A 18 -17.18 26.17 1.61
CA ASN A 18 -17.38 26.71 0.26
C ASN A 18 -16.36 26.23 -0.78
N THR A 19 -15.88 24.99 -0.65
CA THR A 19 -14.97 24.33 -1.59
C THR A 19 -15.67 23.15 -2.26
N GLY A 20 -15.39 22.93 -3.55
CA GLY A 20 -15.82 21.73 -4.27
C GLY A 20 -14.75 21.30 -5.27
N MET A 21 -14.78 20.03 -5.64
CA MET A 21 -13.84 19.43 -6.59
C MET A 21 -14.59 18.70 -7.70
N VAL A 22 -14.10 18.81 -8.93
CA VAL A 22 -14.56 17.96 -10.03
C VAL A 22 -13.52 16.90 -10.32
N VAL A 23 -13.96 15.64 -10.37
CA VAL A 23 -13.13 14.52 -10.82
C VAL A 23 -13.14 14.50 -12.35
N ILE A 24 -11.97 14.27 -12.97
CA ILE A 24 -11.78 14.35 -14.44
C ILE A 24 -10.95 13.19 -15.01
N ASN A 25 -10.68 12.15 -14.23
CA ASN A 25 -9.87 10.99 -14.63
C ASN A 25 -10.49 10.21 -15.81
N ASP A 26 -11.79 10.35 -16.03
CA ASP A 26 -12.56 9.71 -17.10
C ASP A 26 -12.48 10.41 -18.46
N ILE A 27 -12.07 11.68 -18.47
CA ILE A 27 -11.98 12.53 -19.66
C ILE A 27 -10.56 13.06 -19.88
N ALA A 28 -9.58 12.37 -19.29
CA ALA A 28 -8.17 12.60 -19.53
C ALA A 28 -7.75 12.14 -20.94
N THR A 29 -6.54 12.50 -21.35
CA THR A 29 -5.92 11.99 -22.59
C THR A 29 -4.50 11.60 -22.25
N LEU A 30 -4.24 10.28 -22.13
CA LEU A 30 -3.00 9.77 -21.55
C LEU A 30 -1.74 10.33 -22.25
N ASP A 31 -1.79 10.46 -23.58
CA ASP A 31 -0.67 10.97 -24.39
C ASP A 31 -0.68 12.50 -24.58
N ASN A 32 -1.57 13.22 -23.89
CA ASN A 32 -1.70 14.66 -24.01
C ASN A 32 -1.99 15.35 -22.67
N ILE A 33 -0.96 15.99 -22.12
CA ILE A 33 -1.04 16.78 -20.88
C ILE A 33 -1.99 18.00 -20.98
N HIS A 34 -2.46 18.35 -22.18
CA HIS A 34 -3.48 19.35 -22.45
C HIS A 34 -4.77 18.69 -22.97
N PRO A 35 -5.55 17.99 -22.11
CA PRO A 35 -6.70 17.22 -22.57
C PRO A 35 -7.74 18.13 -23.27
N PRO A 36 -8.24 17.77 -24.46
CA PRO A 36 -9.07 18.65 -25.28
C PRO A 36 -10.50 18.82 -24.74
N ASN A 37 -11.01 17.86 -23.96
CA ASN A 37 -12.36 17.93 -23.41
C ASN A 37 -12.44 18.90 -22.22
N LYS A 38 -12.41 20.22 -22.51
CA LYS A 38 -12.61 21.27 -21.51
C LYS A 38 -14.08 21.56 -21.22
N GLN A 39 -14.96 21.18 -22.14
CA GLN A 39 -16.39 21.45 -22.03
C GLN A 39 -17.00 20.67 -20.87
N ASP A 40 -16.69 19.38 -20.74
CA ASP A 40 -17.23 18.56 -19.64
C ASP A 40 -16.68 18.98 -18.28
N VAL A 41 -15.41 19.41 -18.22
CA VAL A 41 -14.83 20.02 -17.01
C VAL A 41 -15.63 21.27 -16.61
N GLY A 42 -15.88 22.17 -17.56
CA GLY A 42 -16.67 23.38 -17.32
C GLY A 42 -18.11 23.08 -16.90
N ASN A 43 -18.75 22.10 -17.53
CA ASN A 43 -20.10 21.65 -17.18
C ASN A 43 -20.16 21.11 -15.75
N ARG A 44 -19.22 20.26 -15.33
CA ARG A 44 -19.17 19.73 -13.96
C ARG A 44 -18.98 20.84 -12.93
N LEU A 45 -18.10 21.80 -13.20
CA LEU A 45 -17.89 22.97 -12.34
C LEU A 45 -19.15 23.84 -12.24
N ALA A 46 -19.83 24.06 -13.36
CA ALA A 46 -21.09 24.81 -13.37
C ALA A 46 -22.19 24.10 -12.57
N MET A 47 -22.27 22.76 -12.64
CA MET A 47 -23.23 21.97 -11.87
C MET A 47 -23.00 22.09 -10.36
N LEU A 48 -21.74 22.05 -9.90
CA LEU A 48 -21.41 22.29 -8.49
C LEU A 48 -21.84 23.69 -8.05
N ALA A 49 -21.54 24.72 -8.85
CA ALA A 49 -21.96 26.09 -8.53
C ALA A 49 -23.48 26.22 -8.49
N LEU A 50 -24.20 25.65 -9.46
CA LEU A 50 -25.66 25.68 -9.49
C LEU A 50 -26.27 25.08 -8.22
N LYS A 51 -25.77 23.89 -7.83
CA LYS A 51 -26.19 23.20 -6.61
C LYS A 51 -25.90 24.03 -5.36
N ASN A 52 -24.64 24.46 -5.19
CA ASN A 52 -24.14 24.98 -3.92
C ASN A 52 -24.41 26.48 -3.73
N ASN A 53 -24.57 27.26 -4.81
CA ASN A 53 -24.67 28.71 -4.75
C ASN A 53 -25.95 29.29 -5.35
N TYR A 54 -26.61 28.58 -6.28
CA TYR A 54 -27.80 29.08 -6.99
C TYR A 54 -29.10 28.37 -6.60
N GLY A 55 -29.10 27.61 -5.50
CA GLY A 55 -30.30 27.00 -4.93
C GLY A 55 -30.88 25.83 -5.72
N ARG A 56 -30.11 25.24 -6.65
CA ARG A 56 -30.50 24.05 -7.41
C ARG A 56 -30.15 22.77 -6.65
N THR A 57 -30.75 22.61 -5.47
CA THR A 57 -30.47 21.50 -4.54
C THR A 57 -30.96 20.14 -5.05
N ASP A 58 -31.77 20.12 -6.11
CA ASP A 58 -32.20 18.93 -6.84
C ASP A 58 -31.08 18.29 -7.68
N LEU A 59 -29.99 19.01 -7.93
CA LEU A 59 -28.88 18.53 -8.74
C LEU A 59 -27.94 17.63 -7.93
N VAL A 60 -27.65 16.44 -8.47
CA VAL A 60 -26.54 15.60 -8.01
C VAL A 60 -25.30 15.97 -8.83
N ALA A 61 -24.50 16.87 -8.27
CA ALA A 61 -23.32 17.44 -8.92
C ALA A 61 -21.98 16.92 -8.35
N ASP A 62 -22.00 16.38 -7.14
CA ASP A 62 -20.82 15.78 -6.52
C ASP A 62 -20.55 14.41 -7.13
N SER A 63 -19.28 14.10 -7.35
CA SER A 63 -18.85 12.76 -7.73
C SER A 63 -18.98 11.82 -6.53
N PRO A 64 -19.12 10.49 -6.74
CA PRO A 64 -19.10 9.57 -5.62
C PRO A 64 -17.74 9.61 -4.90
N GLU A 65 -17.80 9.57 -3.58
CA GLU A 65 -16.62 9.67 -2.71
C GLU A 65 -16.59 8.50 -1.73
N PHE A 66 -15.40 8.02 -1.42
CA PHE A 66 -15.21 7.04 -0.34
C PHE A 66 -15.84 7.57 0.96
N ASP A 67 -16.60 6.71 1.64
CA ASP A 67 -17.25 7.01 2.91
C ASP A 67 -16.74 6.12 4.04
N SER A 68 -16.78 4.79 3.85
CA SER A 68 -16.35 3.85 4.87
C SER A 68 -15.80 2.54 4.28
N LEU A 69 -15.00 1.85 5.09
CA LEU A 69 -14.41 0.54 4.77
C LEU A 69 -14.77 -0.45 5.87
N GLN A 70 -15.26 -1.62 5.49
CA GLN A 70 -15.56 -2.71 6.41
C GLN A 70 -14.95 -4.03 5.92
N LEU A 71 -14.41 -4.83 6.84
CA LEU A 71 -14.04 -6.22 6.59
C LEU A 71 -15.26 -7.13 6.83
N ALA A 72 -15.59 -7.97 5.84
CA ALA A 72 -16.67 -8.95 5.91
C ALA A 72 -16.16 -10.33 5.45
N GLY A 73 -15.68 -11.13 6.40
CA GLY A 73 -14.96 -12.37 6.09
C GLY A 73 -13.63 -12.05 5.39
N GLU A 74 -13.42 -12.62 4.21
CA GLU A 74 -12.22 -12.43 3.38
C GLU A 74 -12.41 -11.32 2.33
N LYS A 75 -13.43 -10.46 2.51
CA LYS A 75 -13.77 -9.40 1.55
C LYS A 75 -13.76 -8.02 2.20
N LEU A 76 -13.34 -7.00 1.45
CA LEU A 76 -13.52 -5.61 1.83
C LEU A 76 -14.80 -5.05 1.21
N VAL A 77 -15.65 -4.44 2.02
CA VAL A 77 -16.83 -3.70 1.57
C VAL A 77 -16.51 -2.21 1.64
N VAL A 78 -16.45 -1.57 0.47
CA VAL A 78 -16.16 -0.15 0.31
C VAL A 78 -17.46 0.59 0.05
N THR A 79 -17.85 1.47 0.98
CA THR A 79 -19.07 2.28 0.84
C THR A 79 -18.72 3.64 0.22
N PHE A 80 -19.55 4.08 -0.72
CA PHE A 80 -19.44 5.40 -1.32
C PHE A 80 -20.66 6.27 -0.95
N LYS A 81 -20.43 7.56 -0.77
CA LYS A 81 -21.48 8.59 -0.69
C LYS A 81 -21.54 9.37 -2.01
N ASN A 82 -22.55 10.22 -2.17
CA ASN A 82 -22.75 11.03 -3.39
C ASN A 82 -22.86 10.18 -4.67
N THR A 83 -23.36 8.96 -4.56
CA THR A 83 -23.50 8.00 -5.68
C THR A 83 -24.56 8.44 -6.69
N GLY A 84 -25.51 9.27 -6.28
CA GLY A 84 -26.69 9.57 -7.09
C GLY A 84 -27.74 8.45 -7.07
N GLY A 85 -27.72 7.62 -6.02
CA GLY A 85 -28.69 6.55 -5.77
C GLY A 85 -28.26 5.17 -6.24
N ASP A 86 -27.13 5.06 -6.94
CA ASP A 86 -26.50 3.79 -7.30
C ASP A 86 -25.03 3.97 -7.71
N LEU A 87 -24.24 2.91 -7.68
CA LEU A 87 -22.96 2.83 -8.39
C LEU A 87 -23.15 2.06 -9.69
N ILE A 88 -22.51 2.51 -10.76
CA ILE A 88 -22.57 1.83 -12.07
C ILE A 88 -21.19 1.86 -12.73
N THR A 89 -21.09 1.17 -13.86
CA THR A 89 -19.91 1.19 -14.72
C THR A 89 -20.28 1.73 -16.09
N ARG A 90 -19.51 2.68 -16.59
CA ARG A 90 -19.80 3.36 -17.87
C ARG A 90 -19.76 2.45 -19.11
N ASP A 91 -19.19 1.26 -18.98
CA ASP A 91 -19.00 0.29 -20.07
C ASP A 91 -19.74 -1.03 -19.84
N GLY A 92 -20.52 -1.13 -18.76
CA GLY A 92 -21.27 -2.34 -18.39
C GLY A 92 -20.41 -3.55 -18.00
N LYS A 93 -19.10 -3.37 -17.79
CA LYS A 93 -18.18 -4.41 -17.33
C LYS A 93 -18.01 -4.34 -15.82
N PRO A 94 -17.48 -5.37 -15.13
CA PRO A 94 -17.14 -5.28 -13.72
C PRO A 94 -16.26 -4.05 -13.42
N PRO A 95 -16.42 -3.40 -12.25
CA PRO A 95 -15.53 -2.32 -11.83
C PRO A 95 -14.07 -2.74 -11.90
N ASN A 96 -13.21 -1.84 -12.38
CA ASN A 96 -11.79 -2.09 -12.56
C ASN A 96 -10.94 -1.10 -11.74
N HIS A 97 -9.61 -1.28 -11.76
CA HIS A 97 -8.63 -0.45 -11.04
C HIS A 97 -8.76 -0.44 -9.51
N PHE A 98 -9.36 -1.48 -8.93
CA PHE A 98 -9.25 -1.77 -7.51
C PHE A 98 -8.07 -2.70 -7.26
N GLU A 99 -7.32 -2.41 -6.20
CA GLU A 99 -6.29 -3.29 -5.69
C GLU A 99 -6.42 -3.38 -4.16
N ILE A 100 -6.18 -4.57 -3.61
CA ILE A 100 -6.23 -4.82 -2.17
C ILE A 100 -4.93 -5.45 -1.67
N ILE A 101 -4.67 -5.35 -0.37
CA ILE A 101 -3.52 -5.96 0.27
C ILE A 101 -3.92 -6.45 1.67
N GLY A 102 -3.22 -7.47 2.16
CA GLY A 102 -3.34 -8.02 3.50
C GLY A 102 -2.01 -8.63 3.97
N PRO A 103 -1.95 -9.16 5.20
CA PRO A 103 -0.78 -9.86 5.71
C PRO A 103 -0.38 -11.04 4.82
N GLY A 104 0.92 -11.29 4.69
CA GLY A 104 1.50 -12.31 3.80
C GLY A 104 1.50 -11.93 2.32
N VAL A 105 0.99 -10.74 1.96
CA VAL A 105 0.91 -10.28 0.57
C VAL A 105 1.91 -9.17 0.33
N HIS A 106 2.91 -9.47 -0.51
CA HIS A 106 4.05 -8.59 -0.74
C HIS A 106 3.65 -7.21 -1.32
N ASN A 107 2.71 -7.21 -2.27
CA ASN A 107 2.24 -6.02 -2.99
C ASN A 107 0.72 -5.96 -3.03
N PHE A 108 0.17 -4.78 -3.29
CA PHE A 108 -1.24 -4.65 -3.66
C PHE A 108 -1.53 -5.51 -4.89
N LEU A 109 -2.54 -6.38 -4.80
CA LEU A 109 -2.97 -7.25 -5.89
C LEU A 109 -4.26 -6.70 -6.51
N PRO A 110 -4.45 -6.85 -7.83
CA PRO A 110 -5.72 -6.52 -8.48
C PRO A 110 -6.88 -7.26 -7.82
N ALA A 111 -7.95 -6.53 -7.51
CA ALA A 111 -9.13 -7.11 -6.87
C ALA A 111 -10.25 -7.36 -7.89
N GLN A 112 -10.95 -8.49 -7.75
CA GLN A 112 -12.32 -8.60 -8.25
C GLN A 112 -13.20 -7.64 -7.46
N ALA A 113 -14.06 -6.92 -8.18
CA ALA A 113 -14.94 -5.91 -7.62
C ALA A 113 -16.38 -6.15 -8.10
N GLU A 114 -17.32 -6.14 -7.17
CA GLU A 114 -18.76 -6.31 -7.43
C GLU A 114 -19.50 -5.13 -6.81
N ILE A 115 -20.42 -4.51 -7.56
CA ILE A 115 -21.28 -3.44 -7.05
C ILE A 115 -22.47 -4.07 -6.32
N ASP A 116 -22.77 -3.57 -5.13
CA ASP A 116 -24.00 -3.82 -4.39
C ASP A 116 -24.55 -2.49 -3.85
N GLY A 117 -25.44 -1.86 -4.64
CA GLY A 117 -25.96 -0.52 -4.39
C GLY A 117 -24.87 0.55 -4.31
N ASP A 118 -24.77 1.21 -3.16
CA ASP A 118 -23.75 2.23 -2.90
C ASP A 118 -22.39 1.66 -2.46
N THR A 119 -22.23 0.33 -2.53
CA THR A 119 -21.00 -0.35 -2.09
C THR A 119 -20.31 -1.08 -3.23
N VAL A 120 -18.99 -1.25 -3.08
CA VAL A 120 -18.18 -2.15 -3.89
C VAL A 120 -17.56 -3.20 -2.97
N VAL A 121 -17.83 -4.47 -3.26
CA VAL A 121 -17.27 -5.62 -2.56
C VAL A 121 -16.02 -6.08 -3.30
N LEU A 122 -14.90 -6.13 -2.58
CA LEU A 122 -13.58 -6.45 -3.10
C LEU A 122 -13.04 -7.77 -2.54
N SER A 123 -12.45 -8.57 -3.42
CA SER A 123 -11.71 -9.79 -3.07
C SER A 123 -10.56 -10.01 -4.06
N ALA A 124 -9.53 -10.76 -3.67
CA ALA A 124 -8.47 -11.16 -4.57
C ALA A 124 -7.94 -12.55 -4.16
N GLU A 125 -7.63 -13.38 -5.14
CA GLU A 125 -6.95 -14.66 -4.90
C GLU A 125 -5.58 -14.40 -4.26
N GLY A 126 -5.27 -15.12 -3.17
CA GLY A 126 -4.04 -14.94 -2.40
C GLY A 126 -4.09 -13.81 -1.37
N VAL A 127 -5.27 -13.21 -1.09
CA VAL A 127 -5.46 -12.19 -0.05
C VAL A 127 -6.57 -12.64 0.92
N ASP A 128 -6.24 -13.51 1.86
CA ASP A 128 -7.22 -14.12 2.77
C ASP A 128 -7.72 -13.13 3.86
N ALA A 129 -6.89 -12.16 4.24
CA ALA A 129 -7.21 -11.17 5.27
C ALA A 129 -6.92 -9.75 4.76
N PRO A 130 -7.72 -9.21 3.82
CA PRO A 130 -7.46 -7.88 3.26
C PRO A 130 -7.66 -6.78 4.32
N THR A 131 -6.71 -5.86 4.43
CA THR A 131 -6.72 -4.78 5.42
C THR A 131 -6.74 -3.38 4.81
N ALA A 132 -6.39 -3.26 3.53
CA ALA A 132 -6.42 -2.00 2.80
C ALA A 132 -6.78 -2.18 1.34
N PHE A 133 -7.35 -1.13 0.75
CA PHE A 133 -7.59 -1.03 -0.69
C PHE A 133 -7.05 0.27 -1.26
N ARG A 134 -6.84 0.30 -2.57
CA ARG A 134 -6.65 1.52 -3.35
C ARG A 134 -7.40 1.42 -4.67
N PHE A 135 -7.87 2.56 -5.16
CA PHE A 135 -8.62 2.69 -6.40
C PHE A 135 -8.01 3.75 -7.30
N ALA A 136 -7.92 3.44 -8.60
CA ALA A 136 -7.34 4.32 -9.62
C ALA A 136 -5.94 4.85 -9.23
N TRP A 137 -5.12 3.99 -8.60
CA TRP A 137 -3.85 4.36 -7.98
C TRP A 137 -2.65 4.41 -8.97
N ASP A 138 -2.93 4.72 -10.22
CA ASP A 138 -1.96 4.79 -11.31
C ASP A 138 -2.18 6.04 -12.17
N LYS A 139 -1.09 6.60 -12.73
CA LYS A 139 -1.16 7.83 -13.53
C LYS A 139 -1.89 7.64 -14.87
N SER A 140 -1.95 6.40 -15.35
CA SER A 140 -2.66 5.99 -16.55
C SER A 140 -3.95 5.24 -16.26
N ALA A 141 -4.46 5.31 -15.02
CA ALA A 141 -5.72 4.68 -14.68
C ALA A 141 -6.88 5.28 -15.50
N GLU A 142 -7.64 4.42 -16.16
CA GLU A 142 -8.88 4.74 -16.88
C GLU A 142 -10.05 3.95 -16.23
N PRO A 143 -10.42 4.28 -14.99
CA PRO A 143 -11.41 3.50 -14.26
C PRO A 143 -12.81 3.64 -14.87
N ASN A 144 -13.59 2.56 -14.82
CA ASN A 144 -14.96 2.55 -15.36
C ASN A 144 -16.05 2.87 -14.32
N LEU A 145 -15.75 2.85 -13.02
CA LEU A 145 -16.70 3.09 -11.93
C LEU A 145 -17.19 4.55 -11.91
N THR A 146 -18.50 4.71 -11.84
CA THR A 146 -19.20 6.00 -11.74
C THR A 146 -20.37 5.89 -10.76
N GLY A 147 -20.93 7.04 -10.36
CA GLY A 147 -22.24 7.07 -9.74
C GLY A 147 -23.35 6.85 -10.77
N GLY A 148 -24.60 6.72 -10.31
CA GLY A 148 -25.80 6.61 -11.14
C GLY A 148 -26.03 7.83 -12.04
N THR A 149 -25.38 8.97 -11.74
CA THR A 149 -25.35 10.16 -12.60
C THR A 149 -24.35 10.07 -13.76
N GLY A 150 -23.47 9.06 -13.76
CA GLY A 150 -22.33 8.96 -14.67
C GLY A 150 -21.09 9.76 -14.24
N LEU A 151 -21.12 10.48 -13.11
CA LEU A 151 -19.92 11.15 -12.59
C LEU A 151 -18.90 10.13 -12.07
N PRO A 152 -17.61 10.29 -12.38
CA PRO A 152 -16.59 9.29 -12.07
C PRO A 152 -16.18 9.30 -10.60
N VAL A 153 -15.73 8.15 -10.11
CA VAL A 153 -15.08 8.08 -8.79
C VAL A 153 -13.62 8.55 -8.92
N GLY A 154 -13.19 9.41 -7.98
CA GLY A 154 -11.80 9.86 -7.90
C GLY A 154 -10.87 8.81 -7.26
N ALA A 155 -9.56 8.97 -7.46
CA ALA A 155 -8.59 8.09 -6.81
C ALA A 155 -8.70 8.20 -5.28
N CYS A 156 -8.73 7.06 -4.61
CA CYS A 156 -8.84 6.97 -3.16
C CYS A 156 -8.19 5.67 -2.65
N ARG A 157 -7.90 5.64 -1.36
CA ARG A 157 -7.50 4.45 -0.62
C ARG A 157 -8.02 4.55 0.82
N ALA A 158 -8.16 3.43 1.47
CA ALA A 158 -8.40 3.38 2.90
C ALA A 158 -7.89 2.05 3.49
N GLY A 159 -7.96 1.96 4.81
CA GLY A 159 -7.46 0.81 5.57
C GLY A 159 -5.98 0.94 5.92
N GLU A 160 -5.50 -0.09 6.60
CA GLU A 160 -4.13 -0.15 7.10
C GLU A 160 -3.29 -1.07 6.22
N VAL A 161 -2.30 -0.49 5.53
CA VAL A 161 -1.34 -1.27 4.75
C VAL A 161 -0.45 -2.01 5.74
N PRO A 162 -0.36 -3.35 5.69
CA PRO A 162 0.49 -4.08 6.61
C PRO A 162 1.94 -3.61 6.47
N ASP A 163 2.67 -3.63 7.59
CA ASP A 163 4.09 -3.31 7.58
C ASP A 163 4.88 -4.35 6.75
N TYR A 164 6.16 -4.09 6.49
CA TYR A 164 6.96 -4.99 5.64
C TYR A 164 7.04 -6.40 6.23
N LEU A 165 7.31 -6.54 7.54
CA LEU A 165 7.40 -7.85 8.19
C LEU A 165 6.08 -8.61 8.16
N SER A 166 4.96 -7.90 8.12
CA SER A 166 3.62 -8.48 7.99
C SER A 166 3.27 -8.80 6.54
N ARG A 167 3.89 -8.14 5.55
CA ARG A 167 3.71 -8.41 4.11
C ARG A 167 4.59 -9.54 3.61
N HIS A 168 5.70 -9.78 4.28
CA HIS A 168 6.61 -10.88 4.01
C HIS A 168 6.39 -11.99 5.02
N SER A 169 6.20 -13.21 4.54
CA SER A 169 6.15 -14.34 5.46
C SER A 169 7.58 -14.76 5.75
N LEU A 170 8.26 -14.08 6.68
CA LEU A 170 9.67 -14.38 6.98
C LEU A 170 9.87 -15.87 7.33
N GLY A 171 8.90 -16.52 8.00
CA GLY A 171 8.98 -17.96 8.27
C GLY A 171 8.77 -18.89 7.06
N GLN A 172 8.32 -18.36 5.92
CA GLN A 172 8.26 -19.09 4.64
C GLN A 172 9.44 -18.74 3.73
N GLU A 173 9.90 -17.49 3.76
CA GLU A 173 10.97 -16.96 2.90
C GLU A 173 12.38 -17.20 3.50
N TYR A 174 12.49 -17.24 4.82
CA TYR A 174 13.74 -17.39 5.57
C TYR A 174 13.64 -18.52 6.59
N LYS A 175 14.79 -19.13 6.89
CA LYS A 175 14.96 -20.05 8.01
C LYS A 175 15.77 -19.36 9.10
N LEU A 176 15.27 -19.37 10.34
CA LEU A 176 16.00 -18.82 11.49
C LEU A 176 17.24 -19.66 11.74
N VAL A 177 18.42 -19.04 11.72
CA VAL A 177 19.70 -19.72 11.95
C VAL A 177 20.26 -19.36 13.32
N TYR A 178 20.32 -18.06 13.62
CA TYR A 178 20.82 -17.54 14.88
C TYR A 178 19.77 -16.66 15.53
N GLU A 179 19.58 -16.82 16.84
CA GLU A 179 18.84 -15.89 17.69
C GLU A 179 19.73 -15.46 18.85
N LEU A 180 19.74 -14.17 19.16
CA LEU A 180 20.46 -13.61 20.29
C LEU A 180 19.52 -12.66 21.06
N ASP A 181 19.40 -12.88 22.36
CA ASP A 181 18.87 -11.85 23.27
C ASP A 181 19.97 -10.82 23.53
N LEU A 182 19.75 -9.59 23.08
CA LEU A 182 20.70 -8.48 23.28
C LEU A 182 20.92 -8.14 24.76
N ASN A 183 20.01 -8.52 25.66
CA ASN A 183 20.20 -8.37 27.11
C ASN A 183 21.22 -9.37 27.68
N GLU A 184 21.47 -10.47 26.97
CA GLU A 184 22.44 -11.51 27.32
C GLU A 184 23.75 -11.39 26.52
N LEU A 185 23.93 -10.28 25.78
CA LEU A 185 25.11 -10.07 24.95
C LEU A 185 26.40 -10.02 25.80
N GLU A 186 27.26 -11.02 25.60
CA GLU A 186 28.57 -11.12 26.23
C GLU A 186 29.67 -11.59 25.26
N ASN A 187 30.90 -11.73 25.76
CA ASN A 187 32.05 -12.24 25.00
C ASN A 187 32.66 -13.45 25.73
N PRO A 188 32.56 -14.69 25.21
CA PRO A 188 32.06 -15.05 23.87
C PRO A 188 30.54 -14.87 23.72
N ILE A 189 30.07 -14.63 22.49
CA ILE A 189 28.62 -14.51 22.21
C ILE A 189 27.94 -15.88 22.39
N HIS A 190 26.82 -15.87 23.08
CA HIS A 190 25.96 -17.04 23.27
C HIS A 190 24.62 -16.80 22.57
N TYR A 191 24.28 -17.64 21.61
CA TYR A 191 23.00 -17.58 20.90
C TYR A 191 21.95 -18.41 21.66
N SER A 192 20.74 -17.87 21.80
CA SER A 192 19.58 -18.61 22.32
C SER A 192 19.16 -19.73 21.36
N ILE A 193 19.36 -19.51 20.06
CA ILE A 193 19.17 -20.49 18.99
C ILE A 193 20.41 -20.48 18.10
N ASP A 194 20.98 -21.66 17.87
CA ASP A 194 21.99 -21.92 16.83
C ASP A 194 21.57 -23.17 16.05
N GLN A 195 21.06 -22.96 14.84
CA GLN A 195 20.68 -23.99 13.88
C GLN A 195 21.66 -24.08 12.70
N SER A 196 22.86 -23.52 12.83
CA SER A 196 23.81 -23.45 11.72
C SER A 196 24.23 -24.81 11.17
N ASP A 197 24.23 -25.84 12.01
CA ASP A 197 24.51 -27.21 11.58
C ASP A 197 23.38 -27.83 10.71
N ASP A 198 22.18 -27.23 10.71
CA ASP A 198 21.00 -27.68 9.94
C ASP A 198 20.81 -26.94 8.61
N ILE A 199 21.78 -26.11 8.20
CA ILE A 199 21.75 -25.32 6.96
C ILE A 199 22.89 -25.77 6.06
N SER A 200 22.55 -26.31 4.89
CA SER A 200 23.55 -26.74 3.90
C SER A 200 23.77 -25.73 2.78
N ASP A 201 22.70 -25.04 2.35
CA ASP A 201 22.72 -24.14 1.20
C ASP A 201 21.79 -22.95 1.45
N PHE A 202 22.21 -21.78 0.99
CA PHE A 202 21.45 -20.53 1.06
C PHE A 202 22.00 -19.56 0.01
N ASP A 203 21.14 -18.69 -0.51
CA ASP A 203 21.46 -17.67 -1.52
C ASP A 203 21.17 -16.25 -1.05
N ARG A 204 20.49 -16.11 0.10
CA ARG A 204 20.13 -14.83 0.71
C ARG A 204 20.31 -14.88 2.22
N ILE A 205 20.77 -13.78 2.80
CA ILE A 205 20.96 -13.61 4.24
C ILE A 205 20.06 -12.48 4.72
N GLY A 206 19.36 -12.68 5.84
CA GLY A 206 18.51 -11.68 6.47
C GLY A 206 18.91 -11.47 7.94
N TYR A 207 18.94 -10.21 8.37
CA TYR A 207 19.11 -9.81 9.76
C TYR A 207 17.88 -9.07 10.23
N LEU A 208 17.23 -9.58 11.27
CA LEU A 208 16.15 -8.92 11.97
C LEU A 208 16.65 -8.48 13.35
N VAL A 209 16.45 -7.20 13.68
CA VAL A 209 16.68 -6.66 15.01
C VAL A 209 15.36 -6.09 15.51
N GLU A 210 14.90 -6.60 16.64
CA GLU A 210 13.72 -6.10 17.34
C GLU A 210 14.14 -5.51 18.68
N LEU A 211 13.63 -4.31 18.99
CA LEU A 211 13.92 -3.59 20.22
C LEU A 211 12.60 -3.18 20.86
N GLU A 212 12.46 -3.43 22.15
CA GLU A 212 11.35 -2.91 22.94
C GLU A 212 11.86 -1.84 23.91
N SER A 213 11.20 -0.68 23.94
CA SER A 213 11.50 0.35 24.92
C SER A 213 10.24 1.03 25.44
N SER A 214 10.27 1.45 26.71
CA SER A 214 9.14 2.20 27.30
C SER A 214 8.92 3.57 26.65
N ALA A 215 9.95 4.14 26.01
CA ALA A 215 9.90 5.47 25.41
C ALA A 215 9.38 5.46 23.97
N TYR A 216 9.69 4.39 23.21
CA TYR A 216 9.42 4.33 21.77
C TYR A 216 8.58 3.12 21.35
N GLY A 217 8.21 2.25 22.29
CA GLY A 217 7.51 1.00 22.00
C GLY A 217 8.40 0.00 21.27
N ASN A 218 7.76 -0.87 20.48
CA ASN A 218 8.42 -1.88 19.67
C ASN A 218 8.99 -1.27 18.39
N GLN A 219 10.26 -1.54 18.13
CA GLN A 219 11.00 -1.10 16.96
C GLN A 219 11.60 -2.30 16.25
N ALA A 220 11.62 -2.28 14.92
CA ALA A 220 12.23 -3.33 14.12
C ALA A 220 13.08 -2.74 13.01
N LEU A 221 14.18 -3.43 12.69
CA LEU A 221 15.01 -3.22 11.52
C LEU A 221 15.25 -4.59 10.88
N PHE A 222 14.86 -4.74 9.62
CA PHE A 222 15.19 -5.91 8.82
C PHE A 222 16.05 -5.50 7.64
N VAL A 223 17.14 -6.21 7.41
CA VAL A 223 18.01 -6.02 6.25
C VAL A 223 18.27 -7.38 5.63
N SER A 224 18.02 -7.52 4.34
CA SER A 224 18.35 -8.72 3.58
C SER A 224 19.19 -8.39 2.36
N MET A 225 20.04 -9.33 1.95
CA MET A 225 20.94 -9.17 0.80
C MET A 225 21.30 -10.54 0.26
N ASP A 226 21.86 -10.59 -0.95
CA ASP A 226 22.41 -11.83 -1.49
C ASP A 226 23.49 -12.38 -0.56
N ALA A 227 23.61 -13.71 -0.52
CA ALA A 227 24.58 -14.39 0.32
C ALA A 227 26.00 -13.95 -0.06
N PHE A 228 26.65 -13.23 0.86
CA PHE A 228 28.03 -12.77 0.70
C PHE A 228 29.07 -13.84 1.07
N THR A 229 28.60 -15.03 1.49
CA THR A 229 29.40 -16.20 1.84
C THR A 229 28.54 -17.45 1.68
N ASP A 230 29.17 -18.59 1.42
CA ASP A 230 28.58 -19.93 1.44
C ASP A 230 28.75 -20.63 2.79
N ASP A 231 29.51 -20.05 3.72
CA ASP A 231 29.73 -20.57 5.06
C ASP A 231 28.74 -19.95 6.03
N ILE A 232 27.74 -20.73 6.44
CA ILE A 232 26.70 -20.28 7.37
C ILE A 232 27.28 -19.82 8.72
N LYS A 233 28.46 -20.30 9.13
CA LYS A 233 29.07 -19.88 10.39
C LYS A 233 29.69 -18.48 10.31
N LYS A 234 29.77 -17.90 9.10
CA LYS A 234 30.28 -16.56 8.83
C LYS A 234 29.20 -15.50 8.69
N ILE A 235 27.92 -15.86 8.85
CA ILE A 235 26.81 -14.90 8.79
C ILE A 235 26.42 -14.34 10.17
N ALA A 236 26.91 -14.92 11.26
CA ALA A 236 26.57 -14.54 12.63
C ALA A 236 27.21 -13.19 13.04
N ILE A 237 26.98 -12.73 14.27
CA ILE A 237 27.56 -11.47 14.75
C ILE A 237 29.10 -11.51 14.66
N PRO A 238 29.75 -10.46 14.12
CA PRO A 238 31.19 -10.43 13.93
C PRO A 238 32.00 -10.71 15.19
N GLN A 239 32.81 -11.77 15.15
CA GLN A 239 33.85 -12.05 16.14
C GLN A 239 35.18 -12.26 15.43
N PHE A 240 36.28 -11.81 16.04
CA PHE A 240 37.63 -12.07 15.51
C PHE A 240 37.94 -13.56 15.34
N SER A 241 37.32 -14.42 16.17
CA SER A 241 37.43 -15.89 16.09
C SER A 241 36.73 -16.51 14.88
N ALA A 242 35.81 -15.80 14.22
CA ALA A 242 35.02 -16.33 13.12
C ALA A 242 35.75 -16.32 11.76
N ASP A 243 36.91 -15.64 11.67
CA ASP A 243 37.70 -15.48 10.44
C ASP A 243 36.86 -15.11 9.20
N ALA A 244 35.87 -14.24 9.44
CA ALA A 244 34.91 -13.77 8.46
C ALA A 244 35.24 -12.34 8.03
N SER A 245 35.05 -12.07 6.74
CA SER A 245 35.26 -10.75 6.14
C SER A 245 33.95 -9.96 6.17
N PHE A 246 33.80 -9.08 7.14
CA PHE A 246 32.54 -8.35 7.34
C PHE A 246 32.49 -7.00 6.61
N GLN A 247 33.63 -6.46 6.19
CA GLN A 247 33.68 -5.25 5.38
C GLN A 247 33.85 -5.63 3.90
N GLN A 248 32.72 -5.91 3.24
CA GLN A 248 32.68 -6.25 1.82
C GLN A 248 31.44 -5.63 1.15
N SER A 249 31.47 -5.56 -0.17
CA SER A 249 30.29 -5.21 -0.95
C SER A 249 29.26 -6.32 -0.85
N VAL A 250 27.99 -5.93 -0.79
CA VAL A 250 26.83 -6.83 -0.83
C VAL A 250 25.91 -6.35 -1.94
N GLU A 251 25.19 -7.28 -2.55
CA GLU A 251 24.30 -7.00 -3.69
C GLU A 251 22.84 -7.22 -3.30
N ASN A 252 21.93 -6.57 -4.04
CA ASN A 252 20.47 -6.72 -3.91
C ASN A 252 19.96 -6.53 -2.46
N VAL A 253 20.46 -5.48 -1.81
CA VAL A 253 20.10 -5.11 -0.44
C VAL A 253 18.67 -4.60 -0.39
N GLU A 254 17.84 -5.21 0.46
CA GLU A 254 16.54 -4.70 0.86
C GLU A 254 16.59 -4.34 2.35
N SER A 255 15.98 -3.21 2.72
CA SER A 255 15.90 -2.81 4.12
C SER A 255 14.52 -2.29 4.48
N TYR A 256 14.11 -2.60 5.70
CA TYR A 256 12.88 -2.15 6.30
C TYR A 256 13.14 -1.70 7.74
N SER A 257 12.50 -0.62 8.16
CA SER A 257 12.47 -0.24 9.57
C SER A 257 11.14 0.34 9.97
N THR A 258 10.69 0.06 11.19
CA THR A 258 9.57 0.78 11.82
C THR A 258 9.96 2.20 12.24
N VAL A 259 11.25 2.55 12.21
CA VAL A 259 11.78 3.86 12.58
C VAL A 259 12.00 4.71 11.32
N PRO A 260 11.19 5.75 11.06
CA PRO A 260 11.20 6.46 9.78
C PRO A 260 12.55 7.07 9.39
N SER A 261 13.37 7.48 10.37
CA SER A 261 14.69 8.07 10.13
C SER A 261 15.74 7.08 9.63
N LEU A 262 15.50 5.77 9.79
CA LEU A 262 16.40 4.72 9.33
C LEU A 262 16.10 4.27 7.90
N ILE A 263 14.95 4.64 7.34
CA ILE A 263 14.57 4.32 5.96
C ILE A 263 15.29 5.28 5.01
N HIS A 264 16.50 4.94 4.61
CA HIS A 264 17.17 5.64 3.51
C HIS A 264 16.73 5.06 2.17
N LYS A 265 16.07 5.90 1.35
CA LYS A 265 15.57 5.52 0.02
C LYS A 265 16.65 5.16 -1.02
N ASN A 266 17.93 5.27 -0.65
CA ASN A 266 19.07 5.17 -1.57
C ASN A 266 20.20 4.29 -1.02
N ILE A 267 19.90 3.20 -0.29
CA ILE A 267 20.92 2.16 -0.09
C ILE A 267 20.98 1.33 -1.39
N GLU A 268 21.52 1.95 -2.44
CA GLU A 268 22.08 1.22 -3.58
C GLU A 268 23.51 0.87 -3.17
N GLY A 269 23.76 -0.41 -2.94
CA GLY A 269 25.10 -0.99 -2.81
C GLY A 269 25.71 -1.19 -4.19
#